data_AF-A0ABD4BI51-F1
#
_entry.id   AF-A0ABD4BI51-F1
#
_cell.length_a   1.000
_cell.length_b   1.000
_cell.length_c   1.000
_cell.angle_alpha   90.00
_cell.angle_beta   90.00
_cell.angle_gamma   90.00
#
_symmetry.space_group_name_H-M   'P 1'
#
loop_
_entity.id
_entity.type
_entity.pdbx_description
1 polymer ?
#
loop_
_entity_poly.entity_id
_entity_poly.type
_entity_poly.pdbx_seq_one_letter_code
_entity_poly.pdbx_strand_id
1 'polypeptide(L)'
;MPLATLIRRSSLPCPEVSVDQALQLLAQHYGLSGTLKALGSQQDRNFLLETDTRRYVLKICHGAYSSTELNAQHAALQHLSSHSAVGVPGVVGANDGG
;
A
#
# COMPACT_ATOMS: atom_id res chain seq x y z
N MET A 1 -16.60 13.79 -4.03
CA MET A 1 -16.95 12.64 -3.16
C MET A 1 -17.83 13.13 -2.01
N PRO A 2 -19.01 12.56 -1.75
CA PRO A 2 -19.89 12.99 -0.67
C PRO A 2 -19.34 12.68 0.74
N LEU A 3 -19.69 13.49 1.75
CA LEU A 3 -19.28 13.27 3.15
C LEU A 3 -19.74 11.91 3.69
N ALA A 4 -20.95 11.46 3.33
CA ALA A 4 -21.45 10.15 3.72
C ALA A 4 -20.55 9.00 3.24
N THR A 5 -19.91 9.15 2.07
CA THR A 5 -18.96 8.16 1.53
C THR A 5 -17.66 8.13 2.36
N LEU A 6 -17.17 9.28 2.82
CA LEU A 6 -16.01 9.36 3.70
C LEU A 6 -16.28 8.69 5.05
N ILE A 7 -17.41 9.03 5.69
CA ILE A 7 -17.81 8.46 6.98
C ILE A 7 -17.90 6.94 6.89
N ARG A 8 -18.58 6.42 5.86
CA ARG A 8 -18.70 4.99 5.64
C ARG A 8 -17.35 4.30 5.46
N ARG A 9 -16.44 4.88 4.67
CA ARG A 9 -15.08 4.32 4.47
C ARG A 9 -14.28 4.31 5.76
N SER A 10 -14.36 5.38 6.55
CA SER A 10 -13.65 5.46 7.84
C SER A 10 -14.19 4.50 8.91
N SER A 11 -15.43 4.03 8.77
CA SER A 11 -16.02 3.03 9.67
C SER A 11 -15.80 1.59 9.22
N LEU A 12 -15.19 1.33 8.05
CA LEU A 12 -14.89 -0.03 7.61
C LEU A 12 -13.77 -0.63 8.45
N PRO A 13 -13.84 -1.93 8.80
CA PRO A 13 -12.72 -2.60 9.46
C PRO A 13 -11.49 -2.64 8.55
N CYS A 14 -10.33 -2.65 9.18
CA CYS A 14 -9.05 -2.89 8.50
C CYS A 14 -9.11 -4.27 7.80
N PRO A 15 -8.60 -4.41 6.55
CA PRO A 15 -8.54 -5.70 5.88
C PRO A 15 -7.85 -6.77 6.73
N GLU A 16 -8.50 -7.92 6.86
CA GLU A 16 -7.95 -9.08 7.55
C GLU A 16 -7.05 -9.86 6.59
N VAL A 17 -5.77 -9.51 6.59
CA VAL A 17 -4.73 -10.24 5.86
C VAL A 17 -3.68 -10.73 6.85
N SER A 18 -3.40 -12.03 6.82
CA SER A 18 -2.37 -12.64 7.65
C SER A 18 -0.97 -12.31 7.13
N VAL A 19 0.05 -12.51 7.97
CA VAL A 19 1.45 -12.34 7.55
C VAL A 19 1.81 -13.28 6.40
N ASP A 20 1.36 -14.54 6.48
CA ASP A 20 1.67 -15.56 5.45
C ASP A 20 1.01 -15.21 4.11
N GLN A 21 -0.24 -14.74 4.12
CA GLN A 21 -0.92 -14.26 2.92
C GLN A 21 -0.20 -13.06 2.31
N ALA A 22 0.22 -12.10 3.14
CA ALA A 22 0.96 -10.94 2.68
C ALA A 22 2.32 -11.31 2.08
N LEU A 23 3.04 -12.28 2.66
CA LEU A 23 4.29 -12.81 2.10
C LEU A 23 4.05 -13.51 0.76
N GLN A 24 2.96 -14.28 0.63
CA GLN A 24 2.60 -14.91 -0.63
C GLN A 24 2.32 -13.89 -1.73
N LEU A 25 1.58 -12.81 -1.42
CA LEU A 25 1.31 -11.72 -2.36
C LEU A 25 2.61 -11.02 -2.79
N LEU A 26 3.52 -10.76 -1.85
CA LEU A 26 4.83 -10.15 -2.13
C LEU A 26 5.70 -11.03 -3.04
N ALA A 27 5.74 -12.33 -2.77
CA ALA A 27 6.48 -13.27 -3.60
C ALA A 27 5.87 -13.36 -5.01
N GLN A 28 4.55 -13.48 -5.12
CA GLN A 28 3.86 -13.66 -6.38
C GLN A 28 3.93 -12.42 -7.29
N HIS A 29 3.63 -11.23 -6.76
CA HIS A 29 3.49 -10.03 -7.58
C HIS A 29 4.76 -9.18 -7.64
N TYR A 30 5.65 -9.28 -6.65
CA TYR A 30 6.85 -8.43 -6.57
C TYR A 30 8.15 -9.22 -6.57
N GLY A 31 8.10 -10.56 -6.45
CA GLY A 31 9.31 -11.39 -6.31
C GLY A 31 10.09 -11.06 -5.02
N LEU A 32 9.42 -10.51 -4.01
CA LEU A 32 10.03 -10.07 -2.76
C LEU A 32 9.78 -11.07 -1.64
N SER A 33 10.80 -11.29 -0.80
CA SER A 33 10.75 -12.13 0.38
C SER A 33 11.55 -11.51 1.52
N GLY A 34 11.23 -11.86 2.76
CA GLY A 34 11.92 -11.36 3.94
C GLY A 34 11.08 -11.47 5.21
N THR A 35 11.45 -10.71 6.23
CA THR A 35 10.70 -10.67 7.49
C THR A 35 9.59 -9.63 7.41
N LEU A 36 8.37 -10.03 7.75
CA LEU A 36 7.21 -9.14 7.74
C LEU A 36 6.78 -8.76 9.16
N LYS A 37 6.58 -7.46 9.40
CA LYS A 37 6.03 -6.95 10.65
C LYS A 37 4.79 -6.12 10.38
N ALA A 38 3.69 -6.46 11.05
CA ALA A 38 2.48 -5.64 10.99
C ALA A 38 2.75 -4.24 11.60
N LEU A 39 2.33 -3.22 10.88
CA LEU A 39 2.36 -1.83 11.34
C LEU A 39 0.96 -1.44 11.83
N GLY A 40 0.91 -0.55 12.82
CA GLY A 40 -0.34 0.06 13.24
C GLY A 40 -0.97 0.84 12.09
N SER A 41 -2.27 0.69 11.88
CA SER A 41 -3.00 1.41 10.85
C SER A 41 -4.48 1.51 11.22
N GLN A 42 -5.13 2.55 10.72
CA GLN A 42 -6.55 2.84 10.98
C GLN A 42 -7.49 2.25 9.92
N GLN A 43 -7.09 2.26 8.65
CA GLN A 43 -7.95 1.89 7.51
C GLN A 43 -7.34 0.81 6.63
N ASP A 44 -6.06 0.96 6.29
CA ASP A 44 -5.32 -0.02 5.50
C ASP A 44 -4.71 -1.09 6.39
N ARG A 45 -4.38 -2.26 5.84
CA ARG A 45 -3.47 -3.20 6.50
C ARG A 45 -2.06 -2.91 6.00
N ASN A 46 -1.19 -2.42 6.89
CA ASN A 46 0.18 -2.04 6.56
C ASN A 46 1.18 -3.04 7.14
N PHE A 47 2.18 -3.41 6.36
CA PHE A 47 3.27 -4.25 6.80
C PHE A 47 4.62 -3.63 6.41
N LEU A 48 5.59 -3.71 7.32
CA LEU A 48 6.99 -3.49 7.02
C LEU A 48 7.58 -4.80 6.55
N LEU A 49 8.09 -4.82 5.32
CA LEU A 49 8.95 -5.89 4.81
C LEU A 49 10.40 -5.47 4.99
N GLU A 50 11.17 -6.29 5.70
CA GLU A 50 12.61 -6.17 5.79
C GLU A 50 13.26 -7.27 4.94
N THR A 51 13.99 -6.85 3.91
CA THR A 51 14.81 -7.73 3.05
C THR A 51 16.29 -7.49 3.35
N ASP A 52 17.16 -8.33 2.81
CA ASP A 52 18.62 -8.20 3.00
C ASP A 52 19.18 -6.88 2.46
N THR A 53 18.52 -6.29 1.46
CA THR A 53 19.04 -5.11 0.74
C THR A 53 18.29 -3.82 1.09
N ARG A 54 16.97 -3.91 1.30
CA ARG A 54 16.08 -2.75 1.45
C ARG A 54 14.86 -3.08 2.30
N ARG A 55 14.17 -2.02 2.75
CA ARG A 55 12.90 -2.12 3.45
C ARG A 55 11.77 -1.57 2.57
N TYR A 56 10.61 -2.20 2.65
CA TYR A 56 9.41 -1.81 1.91
C TYR A 56 8.21 -1.72 2.84
N VAL A 57 7.22 -0.93 2.45
CA VAL A 57 5.92 -0.90 3.13
C VAL A 57 4.89 -1.47 2.17
N LEU A 58 4.32 -2.62 2.52
CA LEU A 58 3.15 -3.15 1.84
C LEU A 58 1.91 -2.50 2.45
N LYS A 59 1.07 -1.90 1.61
CA LYS A 59 -0.23 -1.34 2.02
C LYS A 59 -1.33 -2.08 1.29
N ILE A 60 -2.28 -2.63 2.04
CA ILE A 60 -3.46 -3.30 1.50
C ILE A 60 -4.68 -2.47 1.90
N CYS A 61 -5.29 -1.82 0.92
CA CYS A 61 -6.50 -1.03 1.12
C CYS A 61 -7.77 -1.88 0.94
N HIS A 62 -8.90 -1.35 1.37
CA HIS A 62 -10.19 -2.02 1.18
C HIS A 62 -10.60 -1.97 -0.29
N GLY A 63 -11.23 -3.03 -0.81
CA GLY A 63 -11.75 -3.07 -2.20
C GLY A 63 -12.86 -2.06 -2.53
N ALA A 64 -13.27 -1.24 -1.56
CA ALA A 64 -14.23 -0.15 -1.76
C ALA A 64 -13.57 1.15 -2.29
N TYR A 65 -12.25 1.16 -2.41
CA TYR A 65 -11.48 2.25 -2.99
C TYR A 65 -11.52 2.12 -4.51
N SER A 66 -11.76 3.23 -5.20
CA SER A 66 -11.77 3.23 -6.66
C SER A 66 -10.33 3.13 -7.18
N SER A 67 -10.12 2.34 -8.22
CA SER A 67 -8.85 2.32 -8.96
C SER A 67 -8.44 3.72 -9.44
N THR A 68 -9.40 4.56 -9.82
CA THR A 68 -9.15 5.96 -10.19
C THR A 68 -8.55 6.77 -9.04
N GLU A 69 -9.02 6.56 -7.80
CA GLU A 69 -8.50 7.24 -6.62
C GLU A 69 -7.11 6.73 -6.23
N LEU A 70 -6.83 5.44 -6.44
CA LEU A 70 -5.49 4.87 -6.23
C LEU A 70 -4.50 5.39 -7.28
N ASN A 71 -4.91 5.43 -8.55
CA ASN A 71 -4.09 5.97 -9.65
C ASN A 71 -3.78 7.46 -9.45
N ALA A 72 -4.75 8.24 -8.99
CA ALA A 72 -4.51 9.64 -8.65
C ALA A 72 -3.46 9.81 -7.54
N GLN A 73 -3.47 8.94 -6.52
CA GLN A 73 -2.44 8.95 -5.47
C GLN A 73 -1.07 8.55 -6.01
N HIS A 74 -0.97 7.52 -6.85
CA HIS A 74 0.29 7.14 -7.49
C HIS A 74 0.85 8.26 -8.37
N ALA A 75 0.01 8.91 -9.17
CA ALA A 75 0.40 10.05 -9.99
C ALA A 75 0.88 11.23 -9.14
N ALA A 76 0.23 11.51 -8.01
CA ALA A 76 0.66 12.54 -7.07
C ALA A 76 2.03 12.21 -6.46
N LEU A 77 2.26 10.97 -6.02
CA LEU A 77 3.56 10.55 -5.49
C LEU A 77 4.67 10.64 -6.54
N GLN A 78 4.38 10.25 -7.79
CA GLN A 78 5.33 10.37 -8.90
C GLN A 78 5.63 11.83 -9.25
N HIS A 79 4.63 12.72 -9.21
CA HIS A 79 4.83 14.14 -9.42
C HIS A 79 5.65 14.76 -8.28
N LEU A 80 5.40 14.37 -7.04
CA LEU A 80 6.15 14.89 -5.89
C LEU A 80 7.59 14.35 -5.86
N SER A 81 7.84 13.12 -6.31
CA SER A 81 9.20 12.56 -6.35
C SER A 81 10.12 13.28 -7.34
N SER A 82 9.56 13.97 -8.35
CA SER A 82 10.33 14.83 -9.25
C SER A 82 10.68 16.19 -8.62
N HIS A 83 10.21 16.50 -7.41
CA HIS A 83 10.46 17.76 -6.70
C HIS A 83 11.27 17.50 -5.42
N SER A 84 12.54 17.91 -5.41
CA SER A 84 13.50 17.63 -4.33
C SER A 84 13.16 18.24 -2.97
N ALA A 85 12.17 19.12 -2.89
CA ALA A 85 11.76 19.79 -1.65
C ALA A 85 10.98 18.88 -0.69
N VAL A 86 10.43 17.74 -1.16
CA VAL A 86 9.58 16.85 -0.34
C VAL A 86 10.04 15.41 -0.49
N GLY A 87 10.47 14.80 0.62
CA GLY A 87 10.72 13.36 0.67
C GLY A 87 9.41 12.59 0.61
N VAL A 88 9.15 11.90 -0.50
CA VAL A 88 7.97 11.03 -0.67
C VAL A 88 8.37 9.57 -0.87
N PRO A 89 7.53 8.60 -0.44
CA PRO A 89 7.76 7.20 -0.74
C PRO A 89 7.75 6.95 -2.26
N GLY A 90 8.72 6.18 -2.75
CA GLY A 90 8.72 5.67 -4.12
C GLY A 90 7.72 4.52 -4.27
N VAL A 91 6.83 4.61 -5.26
CA VAL A 91 5.89 3.53 -5.60
C VAL A 91 6.68 2.44 -6.34
N VAL A 92 6.55 1.20 -5.88
CA VAL A 92 7.10 0.01 -6.56
C VAL A 92 5.96 -0.65 -7.31
N GLY A 93 6.08 -0.76 -8.63
CA GLY A 93 5.10 -1.47 -9.46
C GLY A 93 5.24 -2.98 -9.30
N ALA A 94 4.14 -3.70 -9.48
CA ALA A 94 4.16 -5.15 -9.52
C ALA A 94 4.84 -5.64 -10.81
N ASN A 95 5.48 -6.81 -10.75
CA ASN A 95 6.20 -7.41 -11.87
C ASN A 95 5.28 -7.80 -13.04
N ASP A 96 3.98 -7.98 -12.76
CA ASP A 96 2.93 -8.28 -13.73
C ASP A 96 2.20 -7.01 -14.24
N GLY A 97 2.62 -5.82 -13.82
CA GLY A 97 2.10 -4.54 -14.35
C GLY A 97 0.72 -4.14 -13.82
N GLY A 98 0.29 -4.71 -12.69
CA GLY A 98 -0.96 -4.34 -12.00
C GLY A 98 -0.98 -2.91 -11.45
#